data_AF-A0A2D0J3Q6-F1
#
_entry.id   AF-A0A2D0J3Q6-F1
#
_cell.length_a   1.000
_cell.length_b   1.000
_cell.length_c   1.000
_cell.angle_alpha   90.00
_cell.angle_beta   90.00
_cell.angle_gamma   90.00
#
_symmetry.space_group_name_H-M   'P 1'
#
loop_
_entity.id
_entity.type
_entity.pdbx_description
1 polymer ?
#
loop_
_entity_poly.entity_id
_entity_poly.type
_entity_poly.pdbx_seq_one_letter_code
_entity_poly.pdbx_strand_id
1 'polypeptide(L)'
;MSNDVIELAKKLRSSLENERELIGEYPTIFFGHYLINAENIVKICREIENLHKKLAEYENMEPVAYMIFDENFNEPMAYKDNKEEAEQSLSFYRRVCCCKIIPLYRHPNK
;
A
#
# COMPACT_ATOMS: atom_id res chain seq x y z
N MET A 1 -4.04 3.26 -0.89
CA MET A 1 -2.75 2.65 -1.30
C MET A 1 -2.18 3.50 -2.42
N SER A 2 -1.00 4.10 -2.24
CA SER A 2 -0.40 4.97 -3.26
C SER A 2 -0.02 4.12 -4.49
N ASN A 3 -0.36 4.62 -5.68
CA ASN A 3 -0.01 4.02 -6.98
C ASN A 3 1.50 3.75 -7.12
N ASP A 4 2.32 4.47 -6.36
CA ASP A 4 3.78 4.37 -6.39
C ASP A 4 4.27 2.99 -5.96
N VAL A 5 3.59 2.35 -4.99
CA VAL A 5 3.96 1.01 -4.50
C VAL A 5 3.73 -0.07 -5.56
N ILE A 6 2.63 0.06 -6.30
CA ILE A 6 2.28 -0.87 -7.39
C ILE A 6 3.22 -0.68 -8.57
N GLU A 7 3.60 0.58 -8.87
CA GLU A 7 4.58 0.88 -9.92
C GLU A 7 5.97 0.36 -9.57
N LEU A 8 6.40 0.49 -8.31
CA LEU A 8 7.67 -0.05 -7.82
C LEU A 8 7.72 -1.58 -7.93
N ALA A 9 6.63 -2.26 -7.54
CA ALA A 9 6.53 -3.72 -7.63
C ALA A 9 6.57 -4.22 -9.09
N LYS A 10 5.96 -3.49 -10.02
CA LYS A 10 6.02 -3.79 -11.46
C LYS A 10 7.43 -3.62 -12.04
N LYS A 11 8.13 -2.55 -11.66
CA LYS A 11 9.53 -2.31 -12.07
C LYS A 11 10.45 -3.42 -11.54
N LEU A 12 10.31 -3.78 -10.27
CA LEU A 12 11.08 -4.87 -9.65
C LEU A 12 10.89 -6.21 -10.36
N ARG A 13 9.65 -6.57 -10.70
CA ARG A 13 9.35 -7.81 -11.40
C ARG A 13 9.99 -7.87 -12.79
N SER A 14 9.92 -6.78 -13.56
CA SER A 14 10.52 -6.71 -14.89
C SER A 14 12.05 -6.82 -14.85
N SER A 15 12.70 -6.20 -13.86
CA SER A 15 14.16 -6.31 -13.68
C SER A 15 14.58 -7.74 -13.33
N LEU A 16 13.83 -8.44 -12.48
CA LEU A 16 14.10 -9.83 -12.10
C LEU A 16 13.89 -10.82 -13.26
N GLU A 17 12.91 -10.57 -14.13
CA GLU A 17 12.65 -11.39 -15.32
C GLU A 17 13.80 -11.24 -16.35
N ASN A 18 14.29 -10.01 -16.58
CA ASN A 18 15.42 -9.75 -17.49
C ASN A 18 16.75 -10.36 -16.99
N GLU A 19 17.01 -10.31 -15.68
CA GLU A 19 18.22 -10.94 -15.12
C GLU A 19 18.21 -12.46 -15.25
N ARG A 20 17.03 -13.09 -15.24
CA ARG A 20 16.88 -14.54 -15.39
C ARG A 20 17.28 -15.05 -16.78
N GLU A 21 17.04 -14.28 -17.84
CA GLU A 21 17.49 -14.59 -19.19
C GLU A 21 19.01 -14.49 -19.33
N LEU A 22 19.61 -13.42 -18.78
CA LEU A 22 21.05 -13.15 -18.86
C LEU A 22 21.92 -14.17 -18.09
N ILE A 23 21.39 -14.80 -17.01
CA ILE A 23 22.07 -15.88 -16.26
C ILE A 23 22.34 -17.12 -17.14
N GLY A 24 21.51 -17.35 -18.16
CA GLY A 24 21.69 -18.48 -19.08
C GLY A 24 22.89 -18.34 -20.00
N GLU A 25 23.33 -17.12 -20.30
CA GLU A 25 24.34 -16.85 -21.34
C GLU A 25 25.76 -16.56 -20.79
N TYR A 26 25.91 -15.96 -19.60
CA TYR A 26 27.25 -15.52 -19.10
C TYR A 26 27.47 -15.69 -17.57
N PRO A 27 27.81 -16.88 -17.07
CA PRO A 27 27.78 -17.18 -15.63
C PRO A 27 28.85 -16.49 -14.76
N THR A 28 30.00 -16.08 -15.30
CA THR A 28 31.14 -15.54 -14.51
C THR A 28 31.09 -14.02 -14.29
N ILE A 29 30.43 -13.26 -15.16
CA ILE A 29 30.17 -11.82 -14.96
C ILE A 29 29.10 -11.62 -13.86
N PHE A 30 28.26 -12.63 -13.66
CA PHE A 30 27.10 -12.56 -12.77
C PHE A 30 27.40 -12.61 -11.26
N PHE A 31 28.54 -13.15 -10.82
CA PHE A 31 28.84 -13.23 -9.39
C PHE A 31 29.01 -11.85 -8.72
N GLY A 32 29.52 -10.85 -9.44
CA GLY A 32 29.61 -9.47 -8.95
C GLY A 32 28.25 -8.75 -8.89
N HIS A 33 27.37 -9.00 -9.87
CA HIS A 33 25.99 -8.51 -9.89
C HIS A 33 25.14 -9.14 -8.77
N TYR A 34 25.35 -10.43 -8.48
CA TYR A 34 24.65 -11.12 -7.39
C TYR A 34 24.96 -10.53 -6.00
N LEU A 35 26.18 -10.04 -5.75
CA LEU A 35 26.51 -9.37 -4.49
C LEU A 35 25.80 -8.00 -4.37
N ILE A 36 25.80 -7.21 -5.44
CA ILE A 36 25.10 -5.92 -5.49
C ILE A 36 23.58 -6.13 -5.38
N ASN A 37 23.03 -7.18 -6.00
CA ASN A 37 21.63 -7.55 -5.88
C ASN A 37 21.29 -8.13 -4.52
N ALA A 38 22.16 -8.91 -3.87
CA ALA A 38 21.92 -9.41 -2.53
C ALA A 38 21.85 -8.25 -1.51
N GLU A 39 22.73 -7.25 -1.60
CA GLU A 39 22.66 -6.06 -0.75
C GLU A 39 21.38 -5.24 -0.98
N ASN A 40 20.98 -5.07 -2.25
CA ASN A 40 19.73 -4.38 -2.59
C ASN A 40 18.49 -5.15 -2.14
N ILE A 41 18.49 -6.48 -2.28
CA ILE A 41 17.42 -7.36 -1.77
C ILE A 41 17.34 -7.25 -0.24
N VAL A 42 18.46 -7.26 0.47
CA VAL A 42 18.49 -7.08 1.93
C VAL A 42 17.93 -5.71 2.33
N LYS A 43 18.24 -4.63 1.59
CA LYS A 43 17.65 -3.31 1.83
C LYS A 43 16.13 -3.32 1.61
N ILE A 44 15.66 -3.91 0.51
CA ILE A 44 14.23 -4.04 0.20
C ILE A 44 13.52 -4.85 1.29
N CYS A 45 14.09 -5.98 1.73
CA CYS A 45 13.54 -6.79 2.81
C CYS A 45 13.42 -5.99 4.12
N ARG A 46 14.44 -5.20 4.48
CA ARG A 46 14.39 -4.33 5.67
C ARG A 46 13.32 -3.23 5.54
N GLU A 47 13.15 -2.65 4.36
CA GLU A 47 12.09 -1.68 4.13
C GLU A 47 10.71 -2.32 4.26
N ILE A 48 10.51 -3.53 3.73
CA ILE A 48 9.27 -4.29 3.90
C ILE A 48 9.01 -4.59 5.38
N GLU A 49 10.01 -5.04 6.14
CA GLU A 49 9.87 -5.27 7.58
C GLU A 49 9.50 -3.98 8.35
N ASN A 50 10.11 -2.85 8.00
CA ASN A 50 9.79 -1.56 8.59
C ASN A 50 8.36 -1.09 8.23
N LEU A 51 7.92 -1.34 7.00
CA LEU A 51 6.54 -1.08 6.58
C LEU A 51 5.54 -1.98 7.32
N HIS A 52 5.85 -3.26 7.51
CA HIS A 52 5.03 -4.17 8.32
C HIS A 52 4.94 -3.72 9.78
N LYS A 53 6.05 -3.28 10.40
CA LYS A 53 6.01 -2.74 11.76
C LYS A 53 5.11 -1.50 11.85
N LYS A 54 5.24 -0.57 10.90
CA LYS A 54 4.35 0.60 10.83
C LYS A 54 2.89 0.20 10.61
N LEU A 55 2.61 -0.78 9.75
CA LEU A 55 1.25 -1.32 9.55
C LEU A 55 0.68 -1.91 10.83
N ALA A 56 1.47 -2.66 11.59
CA ALA A 56 1.07 -3.22 12.88
C ALA A 56 0.79 -2.12 13.94
N GLU A 57 1.49 -0.99 13.89
CA GLU A 57 1.17 0.19 14.72
C GLU A 57 -0.21 0.75 14.37
N TYR A 58 -0.58 0.80 13.07
CA TYR A 58 -1.90 1.24 12.63
C TYR A 58 -3.02 0.23 12.92
N GLU A 59 -2.75 -1.08 12.87
CA GLU A 59 -3.75 -2.13 13.16
C GLU A 59 -4.25 -2.10 14.61
N ASN A 60 -3.45 -1.57 15.54
CA ASN A 60 -3.81 -1.43 16.95
C ASN A 60 -4.39 -0.06 17.30
N MET A 61 -4.51 0.86 16.34
CA MET A 61 -5.12 2.16 16.57
C MET A 61 -6.63 2.09 16.37
N GLU A 62 -7.38 2.68 17.30
CA GLU A 62 -8.80 2.93 17.06
C GLU A 62 -8.96 4.05 16.02
N PRO A 63 -9.89 3.92 15.05
CA PRO A 63 -10.22 5.00 14.14
C PRO A 63 -10.70 6.23 14.91
N VAL A 64 -10.21 7.41 14.54
CA VAL A 64 -10.64 8.68 15.14
C VAL A 64 -11.78 9.34 14.36
N ALA A 65 -11.98 8.92 13.11
CA ALA A 65 -13.06 9.37 12.25
C ALA A 65 -13.29 8.37 11.11
N TYR A 66 -14.36 8.59 10.35
CA TYR A 66 -14.81 7.75 9.25
C TYR A 66 -15.19 8.64 8.08
N MET A 67 -14.60 8.38 6.92
CA MET A 67 -14.88 9.07 5.67
C MET A 67 -15.81 8.24 4.80
N ILE A 68 -16.87 8.84 4.28
CA ILE A 68 -17.71 8.24 3.24
C ILE A 68 -17.11 8.67 1.91
N PHE A 69 -16.69 7.69 1.11
CA PHE A 69 -15.95 7.91 -0.13
C PHE A 69 -16.73 7.35 -1.31
N ASP A 70 -16.91 8.16 -2.36
CA ASP A 70 -17.54 7.76 -3.62
C ASP A 70 -16.48 7.16 -4.55
N GLU A 71 -16.66 5.88 -4.90
CA GLU A 71 -15.73 5.16 -5.76
C GLU A 71 -15.89 5.52 -7.24
N ASN A 72 -17.04 6.05 -7.66
CA ASN A 72 -17.28 6.43 -9.05
C ASN A 72 -16.56 7.73 -9.41
N PHE A 73 -16.61 8.71 -8.50
CA PHE A 73 -15.99 10.02 -8.69
C PHE A 73 -14.63 10.16 -8.00
N ASN A 74 -14.24 9.18 -7.19
CA ASN A 74 -12.99 9.17 -6.43
C ASN A 74 -12.88 10.38 -5.48
N GLU A 75 -13.98 10.73 -4.81
CA GLU A 75 -14.12 11.93 -3.98
C GLU A 75 -14.71 11.63 -2.59
N PRO A 76 -14.34 12.41 -1.55
CA PRO A 76 -14.94 12.32 -0.23
C PRO A 76 -16.33 13.00 -0.20
N MET A 77 -17.33 12.26 0.26
CA MET A 77 -18.72 12.73 0.35
C MET A 77 -19.04 13.34 1.72
N ALA A 78 -18.52 12.73 2.80
CA ALA A 78 -18.75 13.18 4.16
C ALA A 78 -17.70 12.63 5.13
N TYR A 79 -17.60 13.26 6.29
CA TYR A 79 -16.81 12.81 7.44
C TYR A 79 -17.71 12.66 8.66
N LYS A 80 -17.45 11.64 9.48
CA LYS A 80 -18.17 11.32 10.72
C LYS A 80 -17.20 10.87 11.79
N ASP A 81 -17.40 11.32 13.02
CA ASP A 81 -16.53 10.95 14.13
C ASP A 81 -16.92 9.58 14.73
N ASN A 82 -18.16 9.14 14.49
CA ASN A 82 -18.71 7.87 14.95
C ASN A 82 -18.94 6.89 13.78
N LYS A 83 -18.60 5.62 14.00
CA LYS A 83 -18.82 4.52 13.05
C LYS A 83 -20.30 4.32 12.72
N GLU A 84 -21.16 4.32 13.73
CA GLU A 84 -22.60 4.06 13.53
C GLU A 84 -23.25 5.16 12.68
N GLU A 85 -22.88 6.42 12.91
CA GLU A 85 -23.35 7.54 12.10
C GLU A 85 -22.85 7.45 10.65
N ALA A 86 -21.60 6.99 10.46
CA ALA A 86 -21.05 6.75 9.14
C ALA A 86 -21.82 5.65 8.40
N GLU A 87 -22.15 4.55 9.07
CA GLU A 87 -22.91 3.43 8.50
C GLU A 87 -24.36 3.83 8.16
N GLN A 88 -25.02 4.58 9.04
CA GLN A 88 -26.34 5.15 8.77
C GLN A 88 -26.30 6.07 7.55
N SER A 89 -25.33 6.98 7.50
CA SER A 89 -25.15 7.89 6.37
C SER A 89 -24.82 7.13 5.08
N LEU A 90 -23.99 6.09 5.15
CA LEU A 90 -23.64 5.25 4.01
C LEU A 90 -24.87 4.61 3.36
N SER A 91 -25.84 4.18 4.17
CA SER A 91 -27.09 3.60 3.68
C SER A 91 -27.92 4.58 2.83
N PHE A 92 -27.81 5.88 3.11
CA PHE A 92 -28.41 6.95 2.32
C PHE A 92 -27.64 7.15 1.00
N TYR A 93 -26.32 7.30 1.08
CA TYR A 93 -25.48 7.55 -0.11
C TYR A 93 -25.46 6.37 -1.09
N ARG A 94 -25.50 5.13 -0.61
CA ARG A 94 -25.54 3.92 -1.46
C ARG A 94 -26.76 3.82 -2.37
N ARG A 95 -27.80 4.62 -2.15
CA ARG A 95 -28.97 4.69 -3.05
C ARG A 95 -28.68 5.45 -4.34
N VAL A 96 -27.65 6.29 -4.33
CA VAL A 96 -27.34 7.24 -5.42
C VAL A 96 -25.92 7.03 -5.97
N CYS A 97 -24.99 6.62 -5.11
CA CYS A 97 -23.57 6.54 -5.41
C CYS A 97 -22.96 5.20 -4.95
N CYS A 98 -21.85 4.79 -5.57
CA CYS A 98 -21.09 3.64 -5.10
C CYS A 98 -20.17 4.09 -3.96
N CYS A 99 -20.70 4.11 -2.73
CA CYS A 99 -19.95 4.60 -1.57
C CYS A 99 -19.44 3.47 -0.66
N LYS A 100 -18.28 3.73 -0.04
CA LYS A 100 -17.70 2.93 1.06
C LYS A 100 -17.25 3.82 2.22
N ILE A 101 -17.13 3.22 3.40
CA ILE A 101 -16.53 3.86 4.57
C ILE A 101 -15.04 3.56 4.61
N ILE A 102 -14.24 4.60 4.81
CA ILE A 102 -12.80 4.53 5.02
C ILE A 102 -12.52 5.02 6.44
N PRO A 103 -12.05 4.16 7.37
CA PRO A 103 -11.62 4.60 8.69
C PRO A 103 -10.38 5.49 8.58
N LEU A 104 -10.36 6.57 9.36
CA LEU A 104 -9.26 7.52 9.46
C LEU A 104 -8.58 7.35 10.81
N TYR A 105 -7.27 7.25 10.79
CA TYR A 105 -6.45 7.07 11.99
C TYR A 105 -5.63 8.33 12.25
N ARG A 106 -5.39 8.62 13.53
CA ARG A 106 -4.48 9.71 13.90
C ARG A 106 -3.07 9.33 13.53
N HIS A 107 -2.32 10.25 12.94
CA HIS A 107 -0.92 10.01 12.67
C HIS A 107 -0.16 9.92 14.01
N PRO A 108 0.66 8.88 14.26
CA PRO A 108 1.30 8.64 15.58
C PRO A 108 2.17 9.79 16.10
N ASN A 109 2.63 10.67 15.21
CA ASN A 109 3.50 11.81 15.54
C ASN A 109 2.82 13.19 15.49
N LYS A 110 1.47 13.28 15.55
CA LYS A 110 0.73 14.57 15.56
C LYS A 110 -0.48 14.59 16.49
#